data_AF-A0A9W4DAQ4-F1
#
_entry.id   AF-A0A9W4DAQ4-F1
#
_cell.length_a   1.000
_cell.length_b   1.000
_cell.length_c   1.000
_cell.angle_alpha   90.00
_cell.angle_beta   90.00
_cell.angle_gamma   90.00
#
_symmetry.space_group_name_H-M   'P 1'
#
loop_
_entity.id
_entity.type
_entity.pdbx_description
1 polymer ?
#
loop_
_entity_poly.entity_id
_entity_poly.type
_entity_poly.pdbx_seq_one_letter_code
_entity_poly.pdbx_strand_id
1 'polypeptide(L)'
;MNIHGGKGDRAQRLIQVIQNLPDEIRLRLTLENDEYAYSSEDILEVCHAAQIPMVFDAHHHVIHEQLESYDHPSVALMLAEAQKTWTIPEWQLVHISNGDKSFADPKHSDYIHLMPDCYKTVPWIEVEAKQKELAIAQLRTNWLDSRSIVRC
;
A
#
# COMPACT_ATOMS: atom_id res chain seq x y z
N MET A 1 8.65 7.17 7.04
CA MET A 1 7.48 7.94 7.48
C MET A 1 6.50 7.86 6.33
N ASN A 2 5.39 7.16 6.53
CA ASN A 2 4.33 7.04 5.54
C ASN A 2 3.28 8.13 5.80
N ILE A 3 2.78 8.76 4.73
CA ILE A 3 1.76 9.81 4.78
C ILE A 3 0.70 9.53 3.71
N HIS A 4 -0.56 9.45 4.11
CA HIS A 4 -1.69 9.46 3.18
C HIS A 4 -1.84 10.85 2.56
N GLY A 5 -2.15 10.94 1.27
CA GLY A 5 -2.17 12.19 0.50
C GLY A 5 -3.09 13.28 1.06
N GLY A 6 -4.07 12.92 1.90
CA GLY A 6 -4.85 13.86 2.70
C GLY A 6 -6.03 14.42 1.92
N LYS A 7 -5.98 15.68 1.49
CA LYS A 7 -7.05 16.29 0.68
C LYS A 7 -6.59 16.42 -0.77
N GLY A 8 -7.38 15.87 -1.68
CA GLY A 8 -7.15 15.89 -3.13
C GLY A 8 -6.98 17.28 -3.75
N ASP A 9 -6.75 17.30 -5.07
CA ASP A 9 -6.56 18.51 -5.89
C ASP A 9 -5.35 19.38 -5.52
N ARG A 10 -4.34 18.78 -4.87
CA ARG A 10 -3.14 19.49 -4.39
C ARG A 10 -1.83 18.83 -4.78
N ALA A 11 -1.85 17.91 -5.76
CA ALA A 11 -0.68 17.14 -6.19
C ALA A 11 0.54 18.03 -6.48
N GLN A 12 0.39 19.10 -7.25
CA GLN A 12 1.50 20.02 -7.55
C GLN A 12 2.11 20.66 -6.30
N ARG A 13 1.27 21.09 -5.36
CA ARG A 13 1.75 21.68 -4.10
C ARG A 13 2.45 20.63 -3.24
N LEU A 14 1.92 19.40 -3.20
CA LEU A 14 2.52 18.29 -2.47
C LEU A 14 3.93 17.98 -3.03
N ILE A 15 4.07 17.87 -4.36
CA ILE A 15 5.35 17.67 -5.04
C ILE A 15 6.34 18.78 -4.66
N GLN A 16 5.92 20.06 -4.78
CA GLN A 16 6.78 21.19 -4.44
C GLN A 16 7.22 21.18 -2.97
N VAL A 17 6.32 20.84 -2.04
CA VAL A 17 6.67 20.76 -0.61
C VAL A 17 7.70 19.65 -0.39
N ILE A 18 7.47 18.46 -0.95
CA ILE A 18 8.37 17.31 -0.77
C ILE A 18 9.76 17.60 -1.34
N GLN A 19 9.83 18.18 -2.53
CA GLN A 19 11.11 18.51 -3.17
C GLN A 19 11.92 19.56 -2.40
N ASN A 20 11.26 20.39 -1.58
CA ASN A 20 11.91 21.39 -0.74
C ASN A 20 12.26 20.89 0.67
N LEU A 21 11.92 19.64 1.02
CA LEU A 21 12.32 19.06 2.30
C LEU A 21 13.83 18.77 2.34
N PRO A 22 14.48 18.91 3.50
CA PRO A 22 15.83 18.40 3.71
C PRO A 22 15.92 16.91 3.36
N ASP A 23 17.04 16.49 2.77
CA ASP A 23 17.25 15.10 2.33
C ASP A 23 17.07 14.09 3.47
N GLU A 24 17.42 14.47 4.70
CA GLU A 24 17.22 13.63 5.88
C GLU A 24 15.75 13.23 6.09
N ILE A 25 14.81 14.09 5.69
CA ILE A 25 13.37 13.83 5.77
C ILE A 25 12.91 13.18 4.46
N ARG A 26 13.26 13.77 3.31
CA ARG A 26 12.80 13.34 1.98
C ARG A 26 13.19 11.89 1.67
N LEU A 27 14.40 11.46 2.02
CA LEU A 27 14.89 10.09 1.78
C LEU A 27 14.24 9.03 2.69
N ARG A 28 13.43 9.44 3.66
CA ARG A 28 12.69 8.53 4.56
C ARG A 28 11.18 8.66 4.39
N LEU A 29 10.73 9.53 3.50
CA LEU A 29 9.33 9.79 3.25
C LEU A 29 8.80 8.79 2.21
N THR A 30 7.63 8.23 2.48
CA THR A 30 6.83 7.49 1.51
C THR A 30 5.43 8.10 1.48
N LEU A 31 4.74 7.93 0.35
CA LEU A 31 3.32 8.23 0.24
C LEU A 31 2.55 6.96 -0.06
N GLU A 32 1.28 6.96 0.33
CA GLU A 32 0.36 5.85 0.15
C GLU A 32 -0.95 6.35 -0.45
N ASN A 33 -1.53 5.53 -1.32
CA ASN A 33 -2.85 5.75 -1.90
C ASN A 33 -3.96 5.56 -0.86
N ASP A 34 -5.07 6.27 -1.03
CA ASP A 34 -6.18 6.22 -0.10
C ASP A 34 -7.52 6.02 -0.83
N GLU A 35 -8.56 5.69 -0.07
CA GLU A 35 -9.86 5.30 -0.60
C GLU A 35 -10.76 6.48 -1.02
N TYR A 36 -10.32 7.73 -0.82
CA TYR A 36 -11.18 8.91 -0.98
C TYR A 36 -10.56 10.04 -1.83
N ALA A 37 -9.34 10.45 -1.53
CA ALA A 37 -8.74 11.70 -1.96
C ALA A 37 -7.68 11.53 -3.04
N TYR A 38 -6.87 10.47 -2.94
CA TYR A 38 -5.83 10.18 -3.92
C TYR A 38 -5.85 8.72 -4.32
N SER A 39 -6.16 8.47 -5.60
CA SER A 39 -6.05 7.13 -6.18
C SER A 39 -4.61 6.64 -6.17
N SER A 40 -4.43 5.36 -6.48
CA SER A 40 -3.10 4.79 -6.69
C SER A 40 -2.35 5.45 -7.85
N GLU A 41 -3.07 5.88 -8.89
CA GLU A 41 -2.48 6.56 -10.05
C GLU A 41 -2.01 7.97 -9.65
N ASP A 42 -2.82 8.72 -8.89
CA ASP A 42 -2.44 10.06 -8.44
C ASP A 42 -1.19 10.04 -7.55
N ILE A 43 -1.11 9.12 -6.59
CA ILE A 43 0.06 9.00 -5.71
C ILE A 43 1.28 8.51 -6.49
N LEU A 44 1.10 7.61 -7.45
CA LEU A 44 2.20 7.15 -8.30
C LEU A 44 2.83 8.33 -9.07
N GLU A 45 2.00 9.20 -9.66
CA GLU A 45 2.47 10.40 -10.35
C GLU A 45 3.24 11.35 -9.42
N VAL A 46 2.71 11.58 -8.21
CA VAL A 46 3.36 12.40 -7.19
C VAL A 46 4.71 11.81 -6.78
N CYS A 47 4.77 10.51 -6.50
CA CYS A 47 5.99 9.81 -6.10
C CYS A 47 7.06 9.87 -7.19
N HIS A 48 6.69 9.67 -8.46
CA HIS A 48 7.61 9.83 -9.59
C HIS A 48 8.15 11.27 -9.69
N ALA A 49 7.29 12.27 -9.61
CA ALA A 49 7.69 13.68 -9.72
C ALA A 49 8.55 14.14 -8.54
N ALA A 50 8.24 13.69 -7.33
CA ALA A 50 8.95 14.04 -6.11
C ALA A 50 10.20 13.16 -5.84
N GLN A 51 10.37 12.09 -6.61
CA GLN A 51 11.43 11.08 -6.47
C GLN A 51 11.46 10.45 -5.07
N ILE A 52 10.30 10.03 -4.58
CA ILE A 52 10.15 9.31 -3.31
C ILE A 52 9.41 7.99 -3.54
N PRO A 53 9.58 6.98 -2.66
CA PRO A 53 8.88 5.71 -2.82
C PRO A 53 7.38 5.82 -2.53
N MET A 54 6.61 5.00 -3.25
CA MET A 54 5.19 4.75 -3.01
C MET A 54 5.03 3.45 -2.22
N VAL A 55 4.31 3.53 -1.10
CA VAL A 55 3.73 2.35 -0.44
C VAL A 55 2.36 2.12 -1.08
N PHE A 56 2.17 0.95 -1.67
CA PHE A 56 0.88 0.60 -2.26
C PHE A 56 0.01 -0.12 -1.24
N ASP A 57 -1.23 0.32 -1.07
CA ASP A 57 -2.24 -0.37 -0.30
C ASP A 57 -3.35 -0.89 -1.22
N ALA A 58 -3.50 -2.22 -1.24
CA ALA A 58 -4.49 -2.87 -2.10
C ALA A 58 -5.93 -2.68 -1.61
N HIS A 59 -6.19 -2.50 -0.31
CA HIS A 59 -7.53 -2.28 0.21
C HIS A 59 -8.07 -0.89 -0.15
N HIS A 60 -7.25 0.14 0.05
CA HIS A 60 -7.55 1.49 -0.41
C HIS A 60 -7.78 1.51 -1.93
N HIS A 61 -6.96 0.80 -2.69
CA HIS A 61 -7.12 0.66 -4.15
C HIS A 61 -8.47 0.04 -4.53
N VAL A 62 -8.85 -1.09 -3.94
CA VAL A 62 -10.12 -1.75 -4.31
C VAL A 62 -11.34 -0.93 -3.91
N ILE A 63 -11.29 -0.18 -2.81
CA ILE A 63 -12.38 0.72 -2.42
C ILE A 63 -12.48 1.91 -3.38
N HIS A 64 -11.35 2.57 -3.65
CA HIS A 64 -11.31 3.74 -4.53
C HIS A 64 -11.84 3.41 -5.93
N GLU A 65 -11.33 2.32 -6.52
CA GLU A 65 -11.68 1.87 -7.87
C GLU A 65 -12.99 1.07 -7.92
N GLN A 66 -13.67 0.88 -6.78
CA GLN A 66 -14.94 0.14 -6.67
C GLN A 66 -14.85 -1.29 -7.24
N LEU A 67 -13.77 -1.98 -6.92
CA LEU A 67 -13.50 -3.33 -7.40
C LEU A 67 -14.17 -4.37 -6.50
N GLU A 68 -14.47 -5.54 -7.08
CA GLU A 68 -15.09 -6.65 -6.37
C GLU A 68 -14.08 -7.72 -5.89
N SER A 69 -12.79 -7.54 -6.19
CA SER A 69 -11.74 -8.51 -5.86
C SER A 69 -10.35 -7.88 -5.75
N TYR A 70 -9.54 -8.44 -4.85
CA TYR A 70 -8.10 -8.14 -4.75
C TYR A 70 -7.27 -8.69 -5.91
N ASP A 71 -7.80 -9.66 -6.66
CA ASP A 71 -7.11 -10.25 -7.81
C ASP A 71 -7.47 -9.54 -9.13
N HIS A 72 -8.14 -8.38 -9.05
CA HIS A 72 -8.36 -7.55 -10.23
C HIS A 72 -7.01 -7.15 -10.86
N PRO A 73 -6.85 -7.16 -12.20
CA PRO A 73 -5.56 -6.92 -12.85
C PRO A 73 -4.89 -5.60 -12.47
N SER A 74 -5.66 -4.57 -12.13
CA SER A 74 -5.13 -3.27 -11.69
C SER A 74 -4.31 -3.38 -10.40
N VAL A 75 -4.62 -4.32 -9.49
CA VAL A 75 -3.88 -4.50 -8.23
C VAL A 75 -2.46 -4.98 -8.51
N ALA A 76 -2.32 -5.99 -9.38
CA ALA A 76 -1.01 -6.49 -9.78
C ALA A 76 -0.22 -5.46 -10.61
N LEU A 77 -0.91 -4.70 -11.47
CA LEU A 77 -0.31 -3.61 -12.24
C LEU A 77 0.23 -2.52 -11.32
N MET A 78 -0.59 -2.01 -10.39
CA MET A 78 -0.19 -0.94 -9.48
C MET A 78 0.89 -1.37 -8.50
N LEU A 79 0.85 -2.63 -8.04
CA LEU A 79 1.95 -3.20 -7.26
C LEU A 79 3.29 -3.11 -8.00
N ALA A 80 3.30 -3.45 -9.29
CA ALA A 80 4.49 -3.43 -10.12
C ALA A 80 4.95 -2.00 -10.44
N GLU A 81 4.04 -1.07 -10.71
CA GLU A 81 4.38 0.34 -10.93
C GLU A 81 4.91 1.00 -9.65
N ALA A 82 4.26 0.77 -8.50
CA ALA A 82 4.73 1.25 -7.21
C ALA A 82 6.15 0.76 -6.91
N GLN A 83 6.50 -0.49 -7.24
CA GLN A 83 7.85 -1.03 -7.06
C GLN A 83 8.92 -0.18 -7.77
N LYS A 84 8.61 0.37 -8.96
CA LYS A 84 9.55 1.18 -9.74
C LYS A 84 9.88 2.53 -9.08
N THR A 85 9.11 2.95 -8.09
CA THR A 85 9.40 4.16 -7.30
C THR A 85 10.47 3.92 -6.23
N TRP A 86 10.75 2.66 -5.89
CA TRP A 86 11.79 2.28 -4.93
C TRP A 86 13.14 2.20 -5.64
N THR A 87 14.15 2.90 -5.13
CA THR A 87 15.51 2.84 -5.66
C THR A 87 16.08 1.42 -5.61
N ILE A 88 15.69 0.64 -4.60
CA ILE A 88 16.01 -0.77 -4.45
C ILE A 88 14.68 -1.52 -4.41
N PRO A 89 14.28 -2.23 -5.47
CA PRO A 89 12.99 -2.92 -5.55
C PRO A 89 12.71 -3.88 -4.38
N GLU A 90 13.75 -4.51 -3.83
CA GLU A 90 13.66 -5.42 -2.68
C GLU A 90 13.30 -4.71 -1.36
N TRP A 91 13.32 -3.38 -1.33
CA TRP A 91 12.87 -2.58 -0.21
C TRP A 91 11.40 -2.19 -0.31
N GLN A 92 10.70 -2.58 -1.37
CA GLN A 92 9.28 -2.31 -1.51
C GLN A 92 8.51 -2.81 -0.28
N LEU A 93 7.80 -1.87 0.34
CA LEU A 93 6.81 -2.09 1.37
C LEU A 93 5.42 -1.86 0.79
N VAL A 94 4.50 -2.75 1.13
CA VAL A 94 3.07 -2.62 0.81
C VAL A 94 2.25 -2.77 2.08
N HIS A 95 1.03 -2.24 2.05
CA HIS A 95 0.06 -2.41 3.11
C HIS A 95 -1.08 -3.33 2.66
N ILE A 96 -1.66 -4.04 3.62
CA ILE A 96 -2.89 -4.79 3.42
C ILE A 96 -3.78 -4.73 4.66
N SER A 97 -5.04 -4.43 4.40
CA SER A 97 -6.17 -4.58 5.32
C SER A 97 -7.34 -5.27 4.60
N ASN A 98 -8.35 -5.70 5.35
CA ASN A 98 -9.63 -6.16 4.80
C ASN A 98 -10.77 -5.42 5.51
N GLY A 99 -11.93 -5.31 4.87
CA GLY A 99 -13.08 -4.61 5.44
C GLY A 99 -13.78 -5.38 6.56
N ASP A 100 -14.26 -4.65 7.57
CA ASP A 100 -14.86 -5.17 8.81
C ASP A 100 -16.21 -5.86 8.57
N LYS A 101 -17.12 -5.20 7.84
CA LYS A 101 -18.48 -5.71 7.61
C LYS A 101 -18.75 -6.17 6.18
N SER A 102 -17.99 -5.66 5.22
CA SER A 102 -18.09 -5.99 3.80
C SER A 102 -16.74 -5.83 3.12
N PHE A 103 -16.61 -6.36 1.90
CA PHE A 103 -15.36 -6.31 1.13
C PHE A 103 -14.80 -4.89 0.96
N ALA A 104 -15.68 -3.91 0.70
CA ALA A 104 -15.31 -2.51 0.49
C ALA A 104 -15.58 -1.62 1.74
N ASP A 105 -15.64 -2.20 2.94
CA ASP A 105 -15.74 -1.42 4.18
C ASP A 105 -14.36 -0.81 4.50
N PRO A 106 -14.21 0.52 4.57
CA PRO A 106 -12.91 1.16 4.89
C PRO A 106 -12.42 0.85 6.31
N LYS A 107 -13.28 0.35 7.20
CA LYS A 107 -12.84 -0.05 8.53
C LYS A 107 -12.16 -1.39 8.47
N HIS A 108 -10.98 -1.48 9.06
CA HIS A 108 -10.21 -2.72 9.07
C HIS A 108 -10.91 -3.79 9.93
N SER A 109 -10.90 -5.01 9.44
CA SER A 109 -11.32 -6.22 10.15
C SER A 109 -10.35 -6.57 11.29
N ASP A 110 -10.76 -7.54 12.10
CA ASP A 110 -9.90 -8.09 13.16
C ASP A 110 -8.69 -8.84 12.60
N TYR A 111 -8.87 -9.53 11.46
CA TYR A 111 -7.88 -10.38 10.80
C TYR A 111 -7.91 -10.20 9.29
N ILE A 112 -6.82 -10.58 8.63
CA ILE A 112 -6.79 -10.69 7.17
C ILE A 112 -7.32 -12.06 6.75
N HIS A 113 -8.39 -12.05 5.96
CA HIS A 113 -9.08 -13.22 5.44
C HIS A 113 -8.85 -13.42 3.94
N LEU A 114 -8.61 -12.32 3.22
CA LEU A 114 -8.36 -12.28 1.79
C LEU A 114 -7.04 -11.56 1.53
N MET A 115 -6.19 -12.16 0.70
CA MET A 115 -4.90 -11.63 0.29
C MET A 115 -4.84 -11.59 -1.24
N PRO A 116 -4.32 -10.53 -1.85
CA PRO A 116 -4.03 -10.52 -3.30
C PRO A 116 -3.02 -11.62 -3.63
N ASP A 117 -3.25 -12.38 -4.70
CA ASP A 117 -2.30 -13.44 -5.09
C ASP A 117 -0.92 -12.88 -5.48
N CYS A 118 -0.89 -11.67 -6.04
CA CYS A 118 0.35 -10.97 -6.40
C CYS A 118 1.21 -10.61 -5.17
N TYR A 119 0.64 -10.62 -3.95
CA TYR A 119 1.40 -10.30 -2.74
C TYR A 119 2.33 -11.45 -2.30
N LYS A 120 2.17 -12.66 -2.84
CA LYS A 120 3.03 -13.83 -2.53
C LYS A 120 4.51 -13.59 -2.85
N THR A 121 4.79 -12.66 -3.76
CA THR A 121 6.15 -12.31 -4.20
C THR A 121 6.66 -11.00 -3.60
N VAL A 122 5.87 -10.33 -2.76
CA VAL A 122 6.23 -9.03 -2.20
C VAL A 122 7.23 -9.20 -1.05
N PRO A 123 8.32 -8.40 -0.99
CA PRO A 123 9.36 -8.58 0.02
C PRO A 123 8.91 -8.23 1.45
N TRP A 124 8.18 -7.12 1.61
CA TRP A 124 7.74 -6.59 2.90
C TRP A 124 6.25 -6.22 2.84
N ILE A 125 5.47 -6.79 3.76
CA ILE A 125 4.02 -6.57 3.87
C ILE A 125 3.73 -6.10 5.29
N GLU A 126 3.24 -4.88 5.44
CA GLU A 126 2.67 -4.39 6.69
C GLU A 126 1.19 -4.78 6.76
N VAL A 127 0.81 -5.40 7.89
CA VAL A 127 -0.54 -5.93 8.11
C VAL A 127 -1.31 -4.98 9.00
N GLU A 128 -2.36 -4.37 8.46
CA GLU A 128 -3.17 -3.39 9.17
C GLU A 128 -4.51 -4.01 9.59
N ALA A 129 -4.48 -4.78 10.68
CA ALA A 129 -5.67 -5.43 11.25
C ALA A 129 -5.79 -5.15 12.75
N LYS A 130 -7.01 -5.14 13.30
CA LYS A 130 -7.24 -4.75 14.71
C LYS A 130 -6.52 -5.66 15.71
N GLN A 131 -6.35 -6.94 15.39
CA GLN A 131 -5.69 -7.94 16.26
C GLN A 131 -4.17 -7.99 16.10
N LYS A 132 -3.57 -7.12 15.26
CA LYS A 132 -2.12 -6.89 15.18
C LYS A 132 -1.31 -8.17 15.04
N GLU A 133 -0.48 -8.51 16.03
CA GLU A 133 0.41 -9.68 16.01
C GLU A 133 -0.32 -11.01 15.85
N LEU A 134 -1.57 -11.12 16.34
CA LEU A 134 -2.39 -12.31 16.16
C LEU A 134 -2.82 -12.49 14.70
N ALA A 135 -3.06 -11.39 13.98
CA ALA A 135 -3.37 -11.43 12.56
C ALA A 135 -2.16 -11.87 11.73
N ILE A 136 -0.96 -11.38 12.08
CA ILE A 136 0.30 -11.82 11.45
C ILE A 136 0.55 -13.32 11.71
N ALA A 137 0.34 -13.79 12.94
CA ALA A 137 0.50 -15.20 13.29
C ALA A 137 -0.45 -16.09 12.48
N GLN A 138 -1.72 -15.70 12.35
CA GLN A 138 -2.70 -16.41 11.53
C GLN A 138 -2.31 -16.45 10.04
N LEU A 139 -1.87 -15.33 9.48
CA LEU A 139 -1.43 -15.25 8.08
C LEU A 139 -0.26 -16.19 7.79
N ARG A 140 0.70 -16.26 8.72
CA ARG A 140 1.86 -17.16 8.58
C ARG A 140 1.47 -18.63 8.53
N THR A 141 0.44 -19.03 9.27
CA THR A 141 -0.06 -20.41 9.26
C THR A 141 -0.93 -20.69 8.02
N ASN A 142 -1.78 -19.76 7.62
CA ASN A 142 -2.87 -20.06 6.69
C ASN A 142 -2.58 -19.66 5.24
N TRP A 143 -1.70 -18.68 5.01
CA TRP A 143 -1.46 -18.11 3.69
C TRP A 143 -0.06 -18.38 3.15
N LEU A 144 0.95 -18.46 4.02
CA LEU A 144 2.36 -18.62 3.62
C LEU A 144 2.85 -20.05 3.54
N ASP A 145 1.97 -21.04 3.70
CA ASP A 145 2.34 -22.45 3.74
C ASP A 145 2.63 -23.01 2.34
N SER A 146 3.62 -22.41 1.68
CA SER A 146 4.62 -23.00 0.77
C SER A 146 5.56 -21.91 0.24
N ARG A 147 6.66 -21.64 0.96
CA ARG A 147 7.91 -20.98 0.49
C ARG A 147 7.98 -19.44 0.37
N SER A 148 7.14 -18.65 1.05
CA SER A 148 7.34 -17.19 1.14
C SER A 148 7.62 -16.74 2.58
N ILE A 149 8.74 -16.05 2.80
CA ILE A 149 9.09 -15.47 4.12
C ILE A 149 8.41 -14.09 4.21
N VAL A 150 7.33 -13.97 4.99
CA VAL A 150 6.86 -12.64 5.43
C VAL A 150 7.83 -12.15 6.49
N ARG A 151 8.68 -11.22 6.06
CA ARG A 151 9.47 -10.40 6.96
C ARG A 151 8.57 -9.23 7.36
N CYS A 152 8.09 -9.28 8.60
CA CYS A 152 7.48 -8.17 9.30
C CYS A 152 8.56 -7.50 10.16
#